data_AF-A0A7X1FKN6-F1
#
_entry.id   AF-A0A7X1FKN6-F1
#
_cell.length_a   1.000
_cell.length_b   1.000
_cell.length_c   1.000
_cell.angle_alpha   90.00
_cell.angle_beta   90.00
_cell.angle_gamma   90.00
#
_symmetry.space_group_name_H-M   'P 1'
#
loop_
_entity.id
_entity.type
_entity.pdbx_description
1 polymer ?
#
loop_
_entity_poly.entity_id
_entity_poly.type
_entity_poly.pdbx_seq_one_letter_code
_entity_poly.pdbx_strand_id
1 'polypeptide(L)'
;MPPPVAPAVSTAGWQRLALLPLVILAGMGLSVEAGLLGPLGAQVGHLWATLSIFGVGAALLALLLLFSGPQPGPALSQLPRWQLLGGVLGPIYVVVLTLATPHIGIAMTMIAILSGQVGKSVLIDHFGWFGSARKPVNAERWLALVLIVGALILIARG
;
A
#
# COMPACT_ATOMS: atom_id res chain seq x y z
N MET A 1 -23.93 11.02 1.78
CA MET A 1 -23.25 11.63 2.94
C MET A 1 -21.91 10.94 3.12
N PRO A 2 -20.78 11.64 3.24
CA PRO A 2 -19.53 11.01 3.65
C PRO A 2 -19.73 10.34 5.02
N PRO A 3 -19.12 9.18 5.29
CA PRO A 3 -19.24 8.53 6.58
C PRO A 3 -18.72 9.45 7.69
N PRO A 4 -19.25 9.33 8.93
CA PRO A 4 -18.74 10.07 10.07
C PRO A 4 -17.23 9.83 10.20
N VAL A 5 -16.48 10.93 10.36
CA VAL A 5 -15.02 10.89 10.54
C VAL A 5 -14.73 10.05 11.78
N ALA A 6 -14.04 8.92 11.61
CA ALA A 6 -13.63 8.09 12.74
C ALA A 6 -12.83 8.97 13.71
N PRO A 7 -13.09 8.90 15.03
CA PRO A 7 -12.36 9.70 16.01
C PRO A 7 -10.87 9.43 15.84
N ALA A 8 -10.08 10.50 15.73
CA ALA A 8 -8.64 10.39 15.62
C ALA A 8 -8.12 9.66 16.87
N VAL A 9 -7.65 8.43 16.71
CA VAL A 9 -7.06 7.66 17.81
C VAL A 9 -5.87 8.47 18.33
N SER A 10 -5.97 8.98 19.56
CA SER A 10 -4.92 9.76 20.20
C SER A 10 -3.78 8.82 20.63
N THR A 11 -3.01 8.35 19.66
CA THR A 11 -1.82 7.53 19.94
C THR A 11 -0.78 8.41 20.64
N ALA A 12 -0.24 7.96 21.76
CA ALA A 12 0.87 8.65 22.43
C ALA A 12 2.07 8.79 21.48
N GLY A 13 2.86 9.87 21.61
CA GLY A 13 3.98 10.14 20.69
C GLY A 13 4.98 8.99 20.54
N TRP A 14 5.22 8.23 21.63
CA TRP A 14 6.09 7.06 21.61
C TRP A 14 5.52 5.89 20.79
N GLN A 15 4.19 5.71 20.76
CA GLN A 15 3.54 4.66 19.95
C GLN A 15 3.76 4.93 18.46
N ARG A 16 3.71 6.20 18.05
CA ARG A 16 4.00 6.59 16.65
C ARG A 16 5.43 6.23 16.28
N LEU A 17 6.39 6.52 17.15
CA LEU A 17 7.80 6.18 16.93
C LEU A 17 8.01 4.66 16.90
N ALA A 18 7.33 3.90 17.77
CA ALA A 18 7.42 2.44 17.80
C ALA A 18 6.80 1.76 16.56
N LEU A 19 5.83 2.39 15.91
CA LEU A 19 5.23 1.87 14.67
C LEU A 19 6.10 2.10 13.43
N LEU A 20 7.01 3.09 13.44
CA LEU A 20 7.85 3.39 12.27
C LEU A 20 8.70 2.20 11.82
N PRO A 21 9.45 1.50 12.71
CA PRO A 21 10.19 0.30 12.32
C PRO A 21 9.31 -0.78 11.71
N LEU A 22 8.11 -1.00 12.25
CA LEU A 22 7.19 -2.01 11.74
C LEU A 22 6.70 -1.68 10.33
N VAL A 23 6.38 -0.41 10.06
CA VAL A 23 5.99 0.06 8.73
C VAL A 23 7.16 -0.01 7.75
N ILE A 24 8.38 0.28 8.19
CA ILE A 24 9.58 0.13 7.37
C ILE A 24 9.79 -1.35 7.00
N LEU A 25 9.69 -2.26 7.97
CA LEU A 25 9.80 -3.70 7.73
C LEU A 25 8.70 -4.20 6.78
N ALA A 26 7.47 -3.71 6.91
CA ALA A 26 6.39 -4.01 5.97
C ALA A 26 6.72 -3.51 4.55
N GLY A 27 7.29 -2.31 4.42
CA GLY A 27 7.76 -1.76 3.15
C GLY A 27 8.91 -2.57 2.54
N MET A 28 9.85 -3.06 3.35
CA MET A 28 10.91 -3.98 2.89
C MET A 28 10.32 -5.28 2.35
N GLY A 29 9.22 -5.75 2.94
CA GLY A 29 8.43 -6.87 2.43
C GLY A 29 7.96 -6.68 0.98
N LEU A 30 7.57 -5.45 0.59
CA LEU A 30 7.15 -5.16 -0.79
C LEU A 30 8.31 -5.31 -1.80
N SER A 31 9.54 -4.96 -1.40
CA SER A 31 10.73 -5.17 -2.23
C SER A 31 11.04 -6.65 -2.42
N VAL A 32 10.89 -7.44 -1.36
CA VAL A 32 11.04 -8.91 -1.41
C VAL A 32 9.95 -9.51 -2.30
N GLU A 33 8.71 -9.08 -2.13
CA GLU A 33 7.57 -9.49 -2.96
C GLU A 33 7.87 -9.24 -4.45
N ALA A 34 8.32 -8.04 -4.80
CA ALA A 34 8.68 -7.70 -6.19
C ALA A 34 9.78 -8.62 -6.76
N GLY A 35 10.81 -8.92 -5.95
CA GLY A 35 11.89 -9.81 -6.35
C GLY A 35 11.48 -11.27 -6.52
N LEU A 36 10.47 -11.73 -5.77
CA LEU A 36 9.91 -13.08 -5.90
C LEU A 36 8.89 -13.17 -7.05
N LEU A 37 8.06 -12.14 -7.22
CA LEU A 37 6.98 -12.13 -8.20
C LEU A 37 7.47 -12.16 -9.64
N GLY A 38 8.51 -11.39 -9.96
CA GLY A 38 9.02 -11.31 -11.32
C GLY A 38 9.39 -12.70 -11.87
N PRO A 39 10.32 -13.42 -11.22
CA PRO A 39 10.69 -14.78 -11.60
C PRO A 39 9.53 -15.78 -11.53
N LEU A 40 8.69 -15.71 -10.48
CA LEU A 40 7.55 -16.61 -10.34
C LEU A 40 6.55 -16.42 -11.50
N GLY A 41 6.22 -15.17 -11.83
CA GLY A 41 5.34 -14.83 -12.93
C GLY A 41 5.86 -15.30 -14.28
N ALA A 42 7.18 -15.29 -14.50
CA ALA A 42 7.80 -15.83 -15.71
C ALA A 42 7.71 -17.37 -15.80
N GLN A 43 7.66 -18.08 -14.67
CA GLN A 43 7.61 -19.54 -14.63
C GLN A 43 6.19 -20.12 -14.71
N VAL A 44 5.23 -19.53 -13.99
CA VAL A 44 3.86 -20.07 -13.87
C VAL A 44 2.79 -19.19 -14.52
N GLY A 45 3.18 -18.04 -15.07
CA GLY A 45 2.28 -17.02 -15.59
C GLY A 45 1.92 -15.96 -14.55
N HIS A 46 1.92 -14.69 -14.96
CA HIS A 46 1.78 -13.53 -14.06
C HIS A 46 0.49 -13.53 -13.23
N LEU A 47 -0.63 -13.94 -13.83
CA LEU A 47 -1.92 -14.01 -13.13
C LEU A 47 -1.96 -15.17 -12.11
N TRP A 48 -1.38 -16.32 -12.43
CA TRP A 48 -1.29 -17.46 -11.52
C TRP A 48 -0.35 -17.20 -10.34
N ALA A 49 0.78 -16.51 -10.59
CA ALA A 49 1.69 -16.06 -9.54
C ALA A 49 0.97 -15.09 -8.57
N THR A 50 0.26 -14.11 -9.12
CA THR A 50 -0.53 -13.15 -8.35
C THR A 50 -1.61 -13.85 -7.52
N LEU A 51 -2.40 -14.73 -8.16
CA LEU A 51 -3.48 -15.46 -7.48
C LEU A 51 -2.94 -16.33 -6.33
N SER A 52 -1.80 -17.00 -6.54
CA SER A 52 -1.17 -17.85 -5.52
C SER A 52 -0.77 -17.06 -4.28
N ILE A 53 -0.17 -15.88 -4.44
CA ILE A 53 0.30 -15.07 -3.31
C ILE A 53 -0.86 -14.43 -2.55
N PHE A 54 -1.88 -13.94 -3.27
CA PHE A 54 -3.12 -13.52 -2.61
C PHE A 54 -3.82 -14.68 -1.90
N GLY A 55 -3.80 -15.88 -2.48
CA GLY A 55 -4.34 -17.09 -1.87
C GLY A 55 -3.65 -17.45 -0.56
N VAL A 56 -2.31 -17.46 -0.55
CA VAL A 56 -1.50 -17.69 0.67
C VAL A 56 -1.76 -16.59 1.70
N GLY A 57 -1.78 -15.32 1.30
CA GLY A 57 -2.09 -14.21 2.19
C GLY A 57 -3.48 -14.31 2.80
N ALA A 58 -4.49 -14.66 2.00
CA ALA A 58 -5.86 -14.87 2.47
C ALA A 58 -5.95 -16.06 3.45
N ALA A 59 -5.26 -17.17 3.17
CA ALA A 59 -5.22 -18.33 4.05
C ALA A 59 -4.55 -18.00 5.40
N LEU A 60 -3.43 -17.27 5.38
CA LEU A 60 -2.76 -16.82 6.60
C LEU A 60 -3.64 -15.88 7.43
N LEU A 61 -4.31 -14.92 6.78
CA LEU A 61 -5.25 -14.02 7.46
C LEU A 61 -6.45 -14.78 8.04
N ALA A 62 -7.00 -15.75 7.31
CA ALA A 62 -8.08 -16.61 7.80
C ALA A 62 -7.63 -17.41 9.02
N LEU A 63 -6.42 -17.96 9.01
CA LEU A 63 -5.85 -18.68 10.15
C LEU A 63 -5.69 -17.76 11.37
N LEU A 64 -5.16 -16.55 11.18
CA LEU A 64 -5.05 -15.56 12.26
C LEU A 64 -6.42 -15.19 12.85
N LEU A 65 -7.45 -15.04 12.01
CA LEU A 65 -8.82 -14.78 12.47
C LEU A 65 -9.37 -15.91 13.34
N LEU A 66 -9.09 -17.17 13.00
CA LEU A 66 -9.51 -18.32 13.81
C LEU A 66 -8.91 -18.29 15.23
N PHE A 67 -7.68 -17.81 15.38
CA PHE A 67 -7.00 -17.72 16.68
C PHE A 67 -7.23 -16.40 17.44
N SER A 68 -7.82 -15.38 16.80
CA SER A 68 -8.00 -14.05 17.39
C SER A 68 -9.25 -13.92 18.28
N GLY A 69 -10.06 -14.98 18.42
CA GLY A 69 -11.31 -14.96 19.19
C GLY A 69 -12.49 -14.32 18.43
N PRO A 70 -13.66 -14.19 19.07
CA PRO A 70 -14.86 -13.65 18.43
C PRO A 70 -14.66 -12.18 18.06
N GLN A 71 -14.48 -11.90 16.78
CA GLN A 71 -14.54 -10.53 16.25
C GLN A 71 -15.93 -10.26 15.68
N PRO A 72 -16.47 -9.04 15.81
CA PRO A 72 -17.69 -8.66 15.11
C PRO A 72 -17.44 -8.82 13.61
N GLY A 73 -18.13 -9.79 12.99
CA GLY A 73 -18.04 -10.04 11.55
C GLY A 73 -18.45 -8.79 10.77
N PRO A 74 -17.84 -8.53 9.60
CA PRO A 74 -18.14 -7.31 8.88
C PRO A 74 -19.55 -7.40 8.30
N ALA A 75 -20.42 -6.45 8.68
CA ALA A 75 -21.65 -6.18 7.96
C ALA A 75 -21.32 -5.49 6.62
N LEU A 76 -20.66 -6.22 5.72
CA LEU A 76 -20.18 -5.70 4.43
C LEU A 76 -21.32 -5.10 3.59
N SER A 77 -22.54 -5.60 3.78
CA SER A 77 -23.77 -5.10 3.16
C SER A 77 -24.21 -3.73 3.67
N GLN A 78 -23.76 -3.30 4.85
CA GLN A 78 -24.09 -2.02 5.46
C GLN A 78 -23.02 -0.94 5.21
N LEU A 79 -21.87 -1.33 4.63
CA LEU A 79 -20.76 -0.41 4.36
C LEU A 79 -20.93 0.25 2.97
N PRO A 80 -20.44 1.50 2.81
CA PRO A 80 -20.38 2.14 1.50
C PRO A 80 -19.55 1.32 0.50
N ARG A 81 -20.14 0.97 -0.65
CA ARG A 81 -19.51 0.10 -1.67
C ARG A 81 -18.11 0.54 -2.12
N TRP A 82 -17.81 1.84 -2.07
CA TRP A 82 -16.49 2.36 -2.44
C TRP A 82 -15.37 1.89 -1.50
N GLN A 83 -15.68 1.50 -0.25
CA GLN A 83 -14.68 0.94 0.68
C GLN A 83 -14.19 -0.43 0.22
N LEU A 84 -15.02 -1.17 -0.52
CA LEU A 84 -14.67 -2.47 -1.11
C LEU A 84 -13.67 -2.33 -2.26
N LEU A 85 -13.50 -1.13 -2.84
CA LEU A 85 -12.48 -0.89 -3.87
C LEU A 85 -11.07 -1.14 -3.35
N GLY A 86 -10.82 -1.00 -2.04
CA GLY A 86 -9.54 -1.35 -1.44
C GLY A 86 -9.13 -2.80 -1.72
N GLY A 87 -10.09 -3.73 -1.72
CA GLY A 87 -9.85 -5.14 -2.03
C GLY A 87 -9.52 -5.41 -3.50
N VAL A 88 -9.91 -4.53 -4.42
CA VAL A 88 -9.62 -4.65 -5.86
C VAL A 88 -8.29 -3.97 -6.24
N LEU A 89 -7.93 -2.88 -5.55
CA LEU A 89 -6.70 -2.15 -5.82
C LEU A 89 -5.43 -2.96 -5.51
N GLY A 90 -5.48 -3.85 -4.51
CA GLY A 90 -4.37 -4.74 -4.16
C GLY A 90 -3.96 -5.67 -5.32
N PRO A 91 -4.86 -6.51 -5.86
CA PRO A 91 -4.56 -7.36 -7.00
C PRO A 91 -4.06 -6.58 -8.22
N ILE A 92 -4.65 -5.43 -8.53
CA ILE A 92 -4.18 -4.58 -9.64
C ILE A 92 -2.73 -4.13 -9.40
N TYR A 93 -2.41 -3.70 -8.18
CA TYR A 93 -1.04 -3.32 -7.80
C TYR A 93 -0.05 -4.49 -8.02
N VAL A 94 -0.39 -5.69 -7.56
CA VAL A 94 0.48 -6.87 -7.65
C VAL A 94 0.64 -7.35 -9.10
N VAL A 95 -0.40 -7.25 -9.94
CA VAL A 95 -0.28 -7.54 -11.38
C VAL A 95 0.70 -6.55 -12.04
N VAL A 96 0.53 -5.25 -11.80
CA VAL A 96 1.45 -4.23 -12.33
C VAL A 96 2.87 -4.46 -11.81
N LEU A 97 3.02 -4.82 -10.54
CA LEU A 97 4.30 -5.16 -9.93
C LEU A 97 4.96 -6.35 -10.64
N THR A 98 4.20 -7.44 -10.86
CA THR A 98 4.69 -8.66 -11.54
C THR A 98 5.15 -8.37 -12.96
N LEU A 99 4.43 -7.51 -13.67
CA LEU A 99 4.72 -7.17 -15.06
C LEU A 99 5.87 -6.17 -15.18
N ALA A 100 5.90 -5.13 -14.35
CA ALA A 100 6.88 -4.05 -14.46
C ALA A 100 8.26 -4.44 -13.90
N THR A 101 8.30 -5.14 -12.75
CA THR A 101 9.56 -5.43 -12.03
C THR A 101 10.62 -6.11 -12.91
N PRO A 102 10.30 -7.13 -13.73
CA PRO A 102 11.29 -7.75 -14.61
C PRO A 102 11.88 -6.82 -15.68
N HIS A 103 11.15 -5.77 -16.08
CA HIS A 103 11.56 -4.88 -17.16
C HIS A 103 12.39 -3.68 -16.68
N ILE A 104 12.04 -3.10 -15.52
CA ILE A 104 12.69 -1.90 -15.00
C ILE A 104 13.50 -2.15 -13.72
N GLY A 105 13.47 -3.37 -13.19
CA GLY A 105 14.15 -3.74 -11.95
C GLY A 105 13.41 -3.32 -10.67
N ILE A 106 13.80 -3.94 -9.56
CA ILE A 106 13.15 -3.77 -8.25
C ILE A 106 13.28 -2.34 -7.73
N ALA A 107 14.47 -1.75 -7.82
CA ALA A 107 14.75 -0.41 -7.30
C ALA A 107 13.89 0.67 -7.97
N MET A 108 13.85 0.71 -9.31
CA MET A 108 13.00 1.66 -10.04
C MET A 108 11.52 1.43 -9.73
N THR A 109 11.09 0.17 -9.66
CA THR A 109 9.69 -0.18 -9.38
C THR A 109 9.26 0.35 -8.01
N MET A 110 10.05 0.12 -6.96
CA MET A 110 9.73 0.58 -5.60
C MET A 110 9.69 2.10 -5.47
N ILE A 111 10.61 2.81 -6.12
CA ILE A 111 10.64 4.28 -6.07
C ILE A 111 9.47 4.88 -6.84
N ALA A 112 9.11 4.30 -8.00
CA ALA A 112 7.93 4.72 -8.75
C ALA A 112 6.65 4.52 -7.93
N ILE A 113 6.52 3.37 -7.24
CA ILE A 113 5.42 3.09 -6.32
C ILE A 113 5.38 4.11 -5.19
N LEU A 114 6.52 4.35 -4.52
CA LEU A 114 6.62 5.31 -3.43
C LEU A 114 6.23 6.73 -3.90
N SER A 115 6.67 7.12 -5.10
CA SER A 115 6.29 8.40 -5.73
C SER A 115 4.77 8.53 -5.85
N GLY A 116 4.11 7.50 -6.39
CA GLY A 116 2.65 7.47 -6.55
C GLY A 116 1.91 7.47 -5.21
N GLN A 117 2.41 6.71 -4.23
CA GLN A 117 1.84 6.64 -2.88
C GLN A 117 1.91 7.99 -2.16
N VAL A 118 3.07 8.66 -2.18
CA VAL A 118 3.24 9.97 -1.53
C VAL A 118 2.45 11.04 -2.28
N GLY A 119 2.49 11.06 -3.61
CA GLY A 119 1.71 11.99 -4.43
C GLY A 119 0.22 11.90 -4.14
N LYS A 120 -0.34 10.69 -4.22
CA LYS A 120 -1.75 10.45 -3.93
C LYS A 120 -2.11 10.75 -2.47
N SER A 121 -1.22 10.47 -1.52
CA SER A 121 -1.39 10.82 -0.11
C SER A 121 -1.55 12.34 0.09
N VAL A 122 -0.73 13.15 -0.60
CA VAL A 122 -0.85 14.62 -0.57
C VAL A 122 -2.20 15.08 -1.13
N LEU A 123 -2.67 14.51 -2.24
CA LEU A 123 -3.98 14.84 -2.80
C LEU A 123 -5.13 14.47 -1.85
N ILE A 124 -5.07 13.28 -1.24
CA ILE A 124 -6.08 12.82 -0.27
C ILE A 124 -6.12 13.76 0.93
N ASP A 125 -4.97 14.11 1.50
CA ASP A 125 -4.84 15.02 2.64
C ASP A 125 -5.34 16.44 2.29
N HIS A 126 -5.04 16.93 1.09
CA HIS A 126 -5.42 18.26 0.63
C HIS A 126 -6.94 18.39 0.43
N PHE A 127 -7.54 17.44 -0.30
CA PHE A 127 -8.98 17.48 -0.60
C PHE A 127 -9.85 16.95 0.56
N GLY A 128 -9.25 16.26 1.53
CA GLY A 128 -9.97 15.59 2.62
C GLY A 128 -10.75 14.38 2.14
N TRP A 129 -10.24 13.67 1.13
CA TRP A 129 -10.89 12.47 0.62
C TRP A 129 -10.96 11.38 1.70
N PHE A 130 -11.95 10.49 1.59
CA PHE A 130 -12.19 9.38 2.53
C PHE A 130 -12.47 9.78 3.98
N GLY A 131 -12.93 11.01 4.22
CA GLY A 131 -13.20 11.51 5.58
C GLY A 131 -11.93 11.89 6.34
N SER A 132 -10.79 12.04 5.66
CA SER A 132 -9.58 12.59 6.26
C SER A 132 -9.77 14.06 6.61
N ALA A 133 -9.26 14.48 7.78
CA ALA A 133 -9.20 15.89 8.14
C ALA A 133 -8.34 16.63 7.09
N ARG A 134 -8.90 17.65 6.44
CA ARG A 134 -8.17 18.46 5.45
C ARG A 134 -6.92 19.03 6.11
N LYS A 135 -5.76 18.68 5.56
CA LYS A 135 -4.47 19.23 5.99
C LYS A 135 -3.95 20.16 4.90
N PRO A 136 -3.53 21.39 5.26
CA PRO A 136 -2.86 22.25 4.30
C PRO A 136 -1.60 21.53 3.79
N VAL A 137 -1.35 21.65 2.49
CA VAL A 137 -0.12 21.12 1.90
C VAL A 137 0.99 22.12 2.19
N ASN A 138 1.87 21.75 3.11
CA ASN A 138 3.01 22.57 3.48
C ASN A 138 4.15 22.41 2.46
N ALA A 139 5.04 23.41 2.36
CA ALA A 139 6.18 23.42 1.45
C ALA A 139 7.07 22.17 1.58
N GLU A 140 7.19 21.61 2.77
CA GLU A 140 7.95 20.38 3.07
C GLU A 140 7.43 19.15 2.29
N ARG A 141 6.11 19.05 2.07
CA ARG A 141 5.52 17.92 1.31
C ARG A 141 5.80 18.04 -0.19
N TRP A 142 5.82 19.27 -0.71
CA TRP A 142 6.26 19.54 -2.07
C TRP A 142 7.73 19.20 -2.25
N LEU A 143 8.58 19.60 -1.30
CA LEU A 143 10.00 19.26 -1.30
C LEU A 143 10.20 17.73 -1.29
N ALA A 144 9.47 17.01 -0.43
CA ALA A 144 9.54 15.55 -0.38
C ALA A 144 9.19 14.90 -1.74
N LEU A 145 8.15 15.38 -2.42
CA LEU A 145 7.78 14.89 -3.76
C LEU A 145 8.89 15.15 -4.79
N VAL A 146 9.46 16.35 -4.79
CA VAL A 146 10.57 16.71 -5.69
C VAL A 146 11.79 15.82 -5.44
N LEU A 147 12.12 15.56 -4.17
CA LEU A 147 13.23 14.68 -3.80
C LEU A 147 13.01 13.23 -4.25
N ILE A 148 11.79 12.70 -4.10
CA ILE A 148 11.45 11.35 -4.55
C ILE A 148 11.55 11.25 -6.09
N VAL A 149 11.04 12.24 -6.82
CA VAL A 149 11.17 12.29 -8.28
C VAL A 149 12.64 12.43 -8.70
N GLY A 150 13.42 13.22 -7.98
CA GLY A 150 14.87 13.33 -8.18
C GLY A 150 15.58 11.98 -8.01
N ALA A 151 15.24 11.23 -6.94
CA ALA A 151 15.76 9.88 -6.73
C ALA A 151 15.38 8.92 -7.87
N LEU A 152 14.14 8.99 -8.36
CA LEU A 152 13.67 8.19 -9.50
C LEU A 152 14.49 8.47 -10.76
N ILE A 153 14.73 9.75 -11.07
CA ILE A 153 15.52 10.17 -12.24
C ILE A 153 16.97 9.70 -12.12
N LEU A 154 17.58 9.84 -10.93
CA LEU A 154 18.97 9.41 -10.71
C LEU A 154 19.14 7.90 -10.91
N ILE A 155 18.22 7.11 -10.37
CA ILE A 155 18.28 5.65 -10.51
C ILE A 155 17.91 5.19 -11.92
N ALA A 156 17.02 5.90 -12.62
CA ALA A 156 16.73 5.59 -14.02
C ALA A 156 17.90 5.89 -14.98
N ARG A 157 18.90 6.67 -14.55
CA ARG A 157 20.09 7.02 -15.35
C ARG A 157 21.33 6.19 -15.02
N GLY A 158 21.35 5.52 -13.87
CA GLY A 158 22.44 4.65 -13.42
C GLY A 158 22.20 3.21 -13.81
#